data_AF-A0A842TRQ2-F1
#
_entry.id   AF-A0A842TRQ2-F1
#
_cell.length_a   1.000
_cell.length_b   1.000
_cell.length_c   1.000
_cell.angle_alpha   90.00
_cell.angle_beta   90.00
_cell.angle_gamma   90.00
#
_symmetry.space_group_name_H-M   'P 1'
#
loop_
_entity.id
_entity.type
_entity.pdbx_description
1 polymer ?
#
loop_
_entity_poly.entity_id
_entity_poly.type
_entity_poly.pdbx_seq_one_letter_code
_entity_poly.pdbx_strand_id
1 'polypeptide(L)'
;MGRLSEDLVLNTGFLNIGMKFFGVERQVRKIKRRNYKIISTKYPIFNEIIYATDAFPLFTARLPVIGDFNILKKSLSSARLAEDMFGKKVASKGVGLVSDVLDQAILRQLKHIFKNFSRYVEIAENVDLNVPCYATKLYLGSVYENKDDIDSCLLFNTPCSIANQSNQYISEMVKDVTIFDMPTYSESDSSLDLVIDEIQKFIQKLEVLAGPIDEEKVIKYTETTNQIKDLYYQFFDILKQDEYLPIAPQSFRFMISMINSVFIDLTTSPKYIKKNLTKLNNHLVKSVDEGKGYDASNSLRILLLPSLGGFEYSISEFLADNDAYLFYFDLFFYKFLEKIPTSGDWVKNYGEFCLNFHESWNTLDKVVNEWVKMVKDLEIDGVILSKPTGCTYLVNAEDQFKGELEKMDIPMTTVSFSHLGENAEESKESAKSLLANLRS
;
A
#
# COMPACT_ATOMS: atom_id res chain seq x y z
N MET A 1 0.55 26.61 6.05
CA MET A 1 0.22 25.58 5.04
C MET A 1 1.36 25.47 4.05
N GLY A 2 2.04 24.32 4.02
CA GLY A 2 2.93 23.98 2.90
C GLY A 2 2.11 23.67 1.65
N ARG A 3 2.64 23.99 0.47
CA ARG A 3 2.00 23.65 -0.81
C ARG A 3 2.53 22.31 -1.29
N LEU A 4 1.61 21.41 -1.65
CA LEU A 4 1.90 20.08 -2.21
C LEU A 4 2.90 20.14 -3.37
N SER A 5 2.83 21.21 -4.15
CA SER A 5 3.67 21.49 -5.31
C SER A 5 5.01 22.15 -5.00
N GLU A 6 5.18 22.75 -3.83
CA GLU A 6 6.48 23.21 -3.35
C GLU A 6 7.23 22.03 -2.70
N ASP A 7 6.52 21.18 -1.97
CA ASP A 7 7.04 19.99 -1.26
C ASP A 7 7.40 18.80 -2.18
N LEU A 8 6.46 18.38 -3.05
CA LEU A 8 6.55 17.09 -3.76
C LEU A 8 6.72 17.19 -5.28
N VAL A 9 6.44 18.34 -5.90
CA VAL A 9 6.48 18.48 -7.37
C VAL A 9 7.85 18.89 -7.89
N LEU A 10 8.72 19.40 -7.02
CA LEU A 10 10.16 19.51 -7.29
C LEU A 10 10.91 18.17 -7.06
N ASN A 11 10.18 17.10 -6.72
CA ASN A 11 10.69 15.75 -6.54
C ASN A 11 10.39 14.88 -7.77
N THR A 12 11.35 14.79 -8.70
CA THR A 12 11.24 13.92 -9.88
C THR A 12 11.00 12.44 -9.55
N GLY A 13 11.36 11.97 -8.34
CA GLY A 13 11.07 10.62 -7.88
C GLY A 13 9.58 10.41 -7.68
N PHE A 14 8.98 11.22 -6.81
CA PHE A 14 7.54 11.21 -6.53
C PHE A 14 6.69 11.38 -7.80
N LEU A 15 7.01 12.37 -8.64
CA LEU A 15 6.26 12.62 -9.88
C LEU A 15 6.30 11.43 -10.86
N ASN A 16 7.44 10.77 -10.97
CA ASN A 16 7.60 9.60 -11.83
C ASN A 16 6.77 8.41 -11.32
N ILE A 17 6.78 8.17 -10.00
CA ILE A 17 5.92 7.15 -9.38
C ILE A 17 4.44 7.49 -9.61
N GLY A 18 4.01 8.74 -9.40
CA GLY A 18 2.63 9.19 -9.66
C GLY A 18 2.17 8.98 -11.10
N MET A 19 2.99 9.34 -12.09
CA MET A 19 2.67 9.08 -13.50
C MET A 19 2.47 7.59 -13.83
N LYS A 20 3.12 6.70 -13.09
CA LYS A 20 2.95 5.24 -13.21
C LYS A 20 1.76 4.72 -12.40
N PHE A 21 1.59 5.20 -11.19
CA PHE A 21 0.52 4.80 -10.29
C PHE A 21 -0.86 5.09 -10.90
N PHE A 22 -1.11 6.35 -11.26
CA PHE A 22 -2.36 6.74 -11.87
C PHE A 22 -2.46 6.16 -13.32
N GLY A 23 -1.34 5.99 -14.04
CA GLY A 23 -1.32 5.66 -15.48
C GLY A 23 -1.60 4.20 -15.85
N VAL A 24 -2.34 3.47 -15.03
CA VAL A 24 -2.47 2.00 -15.04
C VAL A 24 -3.12 1.43 -16.30
N GLU A 25 -4.20 2.03 -16.84
CA GLU A 25 -4.84 1.52 -18.07
C GLU A 25 -3.87 1.44 -19.24
N ARG A 26 -3.02 2.46 -19.42
CA ARG A 26 -2.03 2.50 -20.50
C ARG A 26 -0.96 1.43 -20.32
N GLN A 27 -0.70 1.02 -19.07
CA GLN A 27 0.21 -0.06 -18.74
C GLN A 27 -0.40 -1.41 -19.06
N VAL A 28 -1.62 -1.70 -18.60
CA VAL A 28 -2.39 -2.91 -18.95
C VAL A 28 -2.49 -3.08 -20.46
N ARG A 29 -2.91 -2.03 -21.19
CA ARG A 29 -2.94 -2.03 -22.66
C ARG A 29 -1.56 -2.28 -23.31
N LYS A 30 -0.46 -1.88 -22.67
CA LYS A 30 0.91 -2.13 -23.17
C LYS A 30 1.39 -3.55 -22.89
N ILE A 31 1.00 -4.12 -21.75
CA ILE A 31 1.28 -5.50 -21.32
C ILE A 31 0.56 -6.46 -22.27
N LYS A 32 -0.77 -6.30 -22.43
CA LYS A 32 -1.57 -7.10 -23.38
C LYS A 32 -1.04 -7.05 -24.82
N ARG A 33 -0.61 -5.87 -25.31
CA ARG A 33 0.02 -5.71 -26.65
C ARG A 33 1.37 -6.42 -26.83
N ARG A 34 2.00 -6.84 -25.74
CA ARG A 34 3.24 -7.65 -25.73
C ARG A 34 2.95 -9.13 -25.55
N ASN A 35 1.67 -9.52 -25.47
CA ASN A 35 1.20 -10.86 -25.11
C ASN A 35 1.62 -11.30 -23.70
N TYR A 36 1.96 -10.35 -22.82
CA TYR A 36 2.27 -10.64 -21.43
C TYR A 36 0.98 -10.93 -20.65
N LYS A 37 1.08 -11.87 -19.72
CA LYS A 37 -0.01 -12.32 -18.85
C LYS A 37 -0.24 -11.38 -17.70
N ILE A 38 -1.49 -11.19 -17.28
CA ILE A 38 -1.85 -10.37 -16.13
C ILE A 38 -2.34 -11.28 -15.00
N ILE A 39 -1.62 -11.26 -13.87
CA ILE A 39 -1.94 -12.04 -12.69
C ILE A 39 -2.45 -11.10 -11.61
N SER A 40 -3.73 -11.20 -11.27
CA SER A 40 -4.31 -10.43 -10.18
C SER A 40 -3.76 -10.92 -8.84
N THR A 41 -3.27 -10.01 -8.00
CA THR A 41 -2.90 -10.32 -6.62
C THR A 41 -3.34 -9.21 -5.67
N LYS A 42 -3.70 -9.61 -4.43
CA LYS A 42 -3.98 -8.69 -3.31
C LYS A 42 -2.73 -8.33 -2.52
N TYR A 43 -1.71 -9.20 -2.52
CA TYR A 43 -0.53 -9.11 -1.66
C TYR A 43 0.77 -9.09 -2.48
N PRO A 44 1.83 -8.40 -2.03
CA PRO A 44 3.12 -8.32 -2.71
C PRO A 44 3.97 -9.60 -2.61
N ILE A 45 3.33 -10.78 -2.62
CA ILE A 45 3.98 -12.09 -2.54
C ILE A 45 4.21 -12.62 -3.96
N PHE A 46 5.38 -13.22 -4.20
CA PHE A 46 5.81 -13.79 -5.50
C PHE A 46 5.88 -12.82 -6.68
N ASN A 47 5.82 -11.50 -6.45
CA ASN A 47 5.98 -10.49 -7.51
C ASN A 47 7.23 -10.76 -8.36
N GLU A 48 8.36 -11.12 -7.75
CA GLU A 48 9.63 -11.40 -8.42
C GLU A 48 9.56 -12.64 -9.32
N ILE A 49 8.86 -13.69 -8.88
CA ILE A 49 8.66 -14.94 -9.64
C ILE A 49 7.79 -14.62 -10.87
N ILE A 50 6.71 -13.85 -10.68
CA ILE A 50 5.85 -13.39 -11.78
C ILE A 50 6.65 -12.54 -12.77
N TYR A 51 7.43 -11.56 -12.28
CA TYR A 51 8.28 -10.69 -13.11
C TYR A 51 9.43 -11.42 -13.84
N ALA A 52 9.81 -12.63 -13.42
CA ALA A 52 10.81 -13.46 -14.09
C ALA A 52 10.31 -14.14 -15.38
N THR A 53 8.98 -14.19 -15.58
CA THR A 53 8.29 -14.77 -16.75
C THR A 53 7.72 -13.69 -17.67
N ASP A 54 6.99 -14.06 -18.73
CA ASP A 54 6.19 -13.11 -19.53
C ASP A 54 4.84 -12.78 -18.85
N ALA A 55 4.83 -12.63 -17.52
CA ALA A 55 3.67 -12.22 -16.72
C ALA A 55 3.89 -10.87 -16.01
N PHE A 56 2.81 -10.37 -15.40
CA PHE A 56 2.77 -9.12 -14.68
C PHE A 56 1.81 -9.20 -13.48
N PRO A 57 2.27 -8.93 -12.24
CA PRO A 57 1.38 -8.84 -11.09
C PRO A 57 0.57 -7.55 -11.15
N LEU A 58 -0.73 -7.59 -10.85
CA LEU A 58 -1.61 -6.43 -10.88
C LEU A 58 -2.49 -6.38 -9.64
N PHE A 59 -2.49 -5.23 -8.95
CA PHE A 59 -3.49 -4.96 -7.91
C PHE A 59 -4.75 -4.39 -8.57
N THR A 60 -5.75 -5.25 -8.81
CA THR A 60 -6.97 -4.91 -9.58
C THR A 60 -7.81 -3.79 -8.95
N ALA A 61 -7.78 -3.60 -7.64
CA ALA A 61 -8.46 -2.48 -6.97
C ALA A 61 -7.93 -1.11 -7.43
N ARG A 62 -6.82 -1.06 -8.18
CA ARG A 62 -6.29 0.16 -8.80
C ARG A 62 -6.85 0.46 -10.21
N LEU A 63 -7.52 -0.45 -10.93
CA LEU A 63 -7.42 -0.47 -12.42
C LEU A 63 -8.03 0.73 -13.21
N PRO A 64 -9.33 1.06 -13.21
CA PRO A 64 -9.87 2.16 -14.01
C PRO A 64 -9.76 3.47 -13.21
N VAL A 65 -8.56 4.01 -13.00
CA VAL A 65 -8.37 5.37 -12.43
C VAL A 65 -8.93 6.41 -13.40
N ILE A 66 -10.25 6.62 -13.35
CA ILE A 66 -10.98 7.55 -14.21
C ILE A 66 -10.66 8.97 -13.73
N GLY A 67 -9.86 9.70 -14.50
CA GLY A 67 -9.63 11.13 -14.27
C GLY A 67 -8.98 11.78 -15.48
N ASP A 68 -9.09 13.10 -15.63
CA ASP A 68 -8.42 13.81 -16.73
C ASP A 68 -6.92 13.88 -16.52
N PHE A 69 -6.28 12.82 -16.98
CA PHE A 69 -4.85 12.64 -16.98
C PHE A 69 -4.10 13.67 -17.84
N ASN A 70 -4.79 14.36 -18.75
CA ASN A 70 -4.12 15.28 -19.66
C ASN A 70 -3.65 16.53 -18.94
N ILE A 71 -4.42 17.02 -17.94
CA ILE A 71 -4.00 18.13 -17.09
C ILE A 71 -2.79 17.70 -16.25
N LEU A 72 -2.91 16.63 -15.46
CA LEU A 72 -1.82 16.16 -14.62
C LEU A 72 -0.56 15.84 -15.45
N LYS A 73 -0.69 15.10 -16.57
CA LYS A 73 0.43 14.81 -17.48
C LYS A 73 1.05 16.07 -18.06
N LYS A 74 0.24 17.04 -18.52
CA LYS A 74 0.77 18.31 -19.06
C LYS A 74 1.55 19.05 -17.97
N SER A 75 0.93 19.32 -16.82
CA SER A 75 1.57 20.05 -15.72
C SER A 75 2.83 19.35 -15.19
N LEU A 76 2.81 18.03 -15.01
CA LEU A 76 3.99 17.24 -14.63
C LEU A 76 5.08 17.23 -15.72
N SER A 77 4.70 17.13 -16.99
CA SER A 77 5.66 17.17 -18.10
C SER A 77 6.31 18.55 -18.26
N SER A 78 5.54 19.63 -18.06
CA SER A 78 6.05 21.00 -18.08
C SER A 78 6.95 21.31 -16.88
N ALA A 79 6.59 20.85 -15.67
CA ALA A 79 7.43 21.00 -14.48
C ALA A 79 8.79 20.29 -14.67
N ARG A 80 8.76 19.05 -15.17
CA ARG A 80 9.97 18.30 -15.51
C ARG A 80 10.80 18.98 -16.60
N LEU A 81 10.17 19.46 -17.67
CA LEU A 81 10.88 20.13 -18.77
C LEU A 81 11.50 21.45 -18.33
N ALA A 82 10.87 22.16 -17.38
CA ALA A 82 11.44 23.35 -16.74
C ALA A 82 12.64 23.02 -15.83
N GLU A 83 12.61 21.91 -15.08
CA GLU A 83 13.77 21.44 -14.30
C GLU A 83 14.92 21.02 -15.22
N ASP A 84 14.64 20.19 -16.23
CA ASP A 84 15.62 19.67 -17.20
C ASP A 84 16.28 20.80 -18.04
N MET A 85 15.56 21.91 -18.33
CA MET A 85 16.08 23.02 -19.16
C MET A 85 16.64 24.23 -18.39
N PHE A 86 16.08 24.59 -17.23
CA PHE A 86 16.40 25.86 -16.54
C PHE A 86 16.85 25.67 -15.08
N GLY A 87 16.90 24.43 -14.59
CA GLY A 87 17.35 24.09 -13.25
C GLY A 87 16.38 24.49 -12.14
N LYS A 88 16.58 23.89 -10.96
CA LYS A 88 15.63 23.93 -9.83
C LYS A 88 15.21 25.34 -9.40
N LYS A 89 16.09 26.35 -9.49
CA LYS A 89 15.79 27.76 -9.09
C LYS A 89 14.81 28.49 -10.01
N VAL A 90 14.73 28.11 -11.29
CA VAL A 90 13.77 28.68 -12.24
C VAL A 90 12.51 27.82 -12.26
N ALA A 91 12.68 26.49 -12.20
CA ALA A 91 11.57 25.56 -12.05
C ALA A 91 10.71 25.86 -10.81
N SER A 92 11.31 26.15 -9.64
CA SER A 92 10.54 26.50 -8.43
C SER A 92 9.70 27.77 -8.59
N LYS A 93 10.25 28.82 -9.23
CA LYS A 93 9.49 30.05 -9.54
C LYS A 93 8.36 29.83 -10.55
N GLY A 94 8.56 28.94 -11.51
CA GLY A 94 7.51 28.55 -12.48
C GLY A 94 6.44 27.66 -11.84
N VAL A 95 6.84 26.70 -11.00
CA VAL A 95 5.94 25.80 -10.28
C VAL A 95 5.06 26.57 -9.31
N GLY A 96 5.57 27.59 -8.60
CA GLY A 96 4.76 28.46 -7.74
C GLY A 96 3.66 29.26 -8.45
N LEU A 97 3.64 29.31 -9.79
CA LEU A 97 2.57 29.91 -10.61
C LEU A 97 1.53 28.88 -11.11
N VAL A 98 1.84 27.59 -11.05
CA VAL A 98 0.96 26.48 -11.44
C VAL A 98 0.67 25.52 -10.27
N SER A 99 1.12 25.88 -9.07
CA SER A 99 1.02 25.12 -7.82
C SER A 99 -0.38 24.60 -7.60
N ASP A 100 -1.32 25.54 -7.55
CA ASP A 100 -2.70 25.30 -7.13
C ASP A 100 -3.44 24.45 -8.18
N VAL A 101 -3.07 24.56 -9.47
CA VAL A 101 -3.61 23.74 -10.57
C VAL A 101 -3.16 22.29 -10.45
N LEU A 102 -1.90 22.08 -10.07
CA LEU A 102 -1.29 20.76 -10.00
C LEU A 102 -1.67 20.04 -8.69
N ASP A 103 -1.74 20.77 -7.58
CA ASP A 103 -2.26 20.29 -6.29
C ASP A 103 -3.73 19.86 -6.46
N GLN A 104 -4.57 20.70 -7.08
CA GLN A 104 -5.93 20.31 -7.44
C GLN A 104 -5.97 19.11 -8.39
N ALA A 105 -5.02 18.95 -9.30
CA ALA A 105 -4.98 17.78 -10.19
C ALA A 105 -4.70 16.49 -9.40
N ILE A 106 -3.72 16.50 -8.47
CA ILE A 106 -3.41 15.36 -7.58
C ILE A 106 -4.63 15.04 -6.69
N LEU A 107 -5.20 16.06 -6.03
CA LEU A 107 -6.39 15.92 -5.19
C LEU A 107 -7.58 15.31 -5.94
N ARG A 108 -7.84 15.73 -7.18
CA ARG A 108 -8.89 15.15 -8.02
C ARG A 108 -8.63 13.67 -8.35
N GLN A 109 -7.39 13.31 -8.73
CA GLN A 109 -7.07 11.90 -9.02
C GLN A 109 -7.25 10.99 -7.79
N LEU A 110 -6.91 11.47 -6.59
CA LEU A 110 -7.09 10.69 -5.36
C LEU A 110 -8.57 10.54 -4.99
N LYS A 111 -9.38 11.61 -5.14
CA LYS A 111 -10.85 11.52 -5.03
C LYS A 111 -11.45 10.54 -6.04
N HIS A 112 -10.88 10.44 -7.25
CA HIS A 112 -11.29 9.43 -8.23
C HIS A 112 -10.92 8.00 -7.80
N ILE A 113 -9.77 7.77 -7.15
CA ILE A 113 -9.40 6.45 -6.60
C ILE A 113 -10.36 6.05 -5.48
N PHE A 114 -10.66 6.92 -4.52
CA PHE A 114 -11.63 6.60 -3.47
C PHE A 114 -13.01 6.31 -4.05
N LYS A 115 -13.45 7.06 -5.07
CA LYS A 115 -14.69 6.76 -5.81
C LYS A 115 -14.66 5.39 -6.51
N ASN A 116 -13.51 4.96 -7.04
CA ASN A 116 -13.37 3.62 -7.59
C ASN A 116 -13.49 2.54 -6.51
N PHE A 117 -12.89 2.75 -5.34
CA PHE A 117 -13.00 1.81 -4.23
C PHE A 117 -14.46 1.64 -3.79
N SER A 118 -15.22 2.74 -3.65
CA SER A 118 -16.67 2.68 -3.39
C SER A 118 -17.41 1.93 -4.50
N ARG A 119 -17.15 2.26 -5.78
CA ARG A 119 -17.75 1.55 -6.93
C ARG A 119 -17.50 0.04 -6.90
N TYR A 120 -16.30 -0.40 -6.53
CA TYR A 120 -16.00 -1.83 -6.44
C TYR A 120 -16.74 -2.52 -5.31
N VAL A 121 -16.92 -1.83 -4.18
CA VAL A 121 -17.75 -2.34 -3.08
C VAL A 121 -19.21 -2.46 -3.52
N GLU A 122 -19.76 -1.42 -4.17
CA GLU A 122 -21.10 -1.46 -4.78
C GLU A 122 -21.24 -2.64 -5.76
N ILE A 123 -20.25 -2.90 -6.62
CA ILE A 123 -20.26 -4.04 -7.55
C ILE A 123 -20.30 -5.38 -6.80
N ALA A 124 -19.50 -5.54 -5.75
CA ALA A 124 -19.49 -6.75 -4.93
C ALA A 124 -20.81 -6.98 -4.16
N GLU A 125 -21.52 -5.93 -3.80
CA GLU A 125 -22.86 -6.04 -3.20
C GLU A 125 -23.94 -6.40 -4.23
N ASN A 126 -23.85 -5.88 -5.45
CA ASN A 126 -24.81 -6.13 -6.52
C ASN A 126 -24.70 -7.53 -7.17
N VAL A 127 -23.66 -8.31 -6.89
CA VAL A 127 -23.52 -9.70 -7.38
C VAL A 127 -24.17 -10.75 -6.47
N ASP A 128 -24.87 -10.33 -5.41
CA ASP A 128 -25.60 -11.19 -4.45
C ASP A 128 -24.73 -12.27 -3.77
N LEU A 129 -23.47 -11.91 -3.49
CA LEU A 129 -22.52 -12.78 -2.81
C LEU A 129 -22.34 -12.33 -1.36
N ASN A 130 -22.53 -13.27 -0.42
CA ASN A 130 -22.47 -12.99 1.01
C ASN A 130 -21.02 -12.79 1.51
N VAL A 131 -20.45 -11.63 1.19
CA VAL A 131 -19.10 -11.19 1.59
C VAL A 131 -19.25 -9.91 2.41
N PRO A 132 -19.38 -9.98 3.75
CA PRO A 132 -19.72 -8.80 4.55
C PRO A 132 -18.56 -7.80 4.69
N CYS A 133 -17.30 -8.26 4.70
CA CYS A 133 -16.13 -7.40 4.96
C CYS A 133 -15.80 -6.46 3.79
N TYR A 134 -15.68 -5.16 4.07
CA TYR A 134 -15.31 -4.13 3.09
C TYR A 134 -14.08 -4.49 2.24
N ALA A 135 -13.00 -4.97 2.87
CA ALA A 135 -11.74 -5.26 2.19
C ALA A 135 -11.87 -6.39 1.16
N THR A 136 -12.72 -7.38 1.45
CA THR A 136 -13.03 -8.47 0.52
C THR A 136 -14.01 -8.02 -0.56
N LYS A 137 -15.02 -7.19 -0.25
CA LYS A 137 -15.89 -6.57 -1.26
C LYS A 137 -15.08 -5.75 -2.28
N LEU A 138 -14.19 -4.88 -1.80
CA LEU A 138 -13.31 -4.06 -2.63
C LEU A 138 -12.50 -4.91 -3.61
N TYR A 139 -11.81 -5.95 -3.13
CA TYR A 139 -11.01 -6.80 -4.01
C TYR A 139 -11.88 -7.63 -4.96
N LEU A 140 -12.93 -8.28 -4.46
CA LEU A 140 -13.88 -9.09 -5.24
C LEU A 140 -14.52 -8.30 -6.39
N GLY A 141 -15.09 -7.12 -6.09
CA GLY A 141 -15.70 -6.27 -7.10
C GLY A 141 -14.68 -5.71 -8.09
N SER A 142 -13.44 -5.48 -7.66
CA SER A 142 -12.36 -5.09 -8.57
C SER A 142 -11.95 -6.21 -9.54
N VAL A 143 -11.94 -7.45 -9.08
CA VAL A 143 -11.71 -8.63 -9.92
C VAL A 143 -12.89 -8.85 -10.85
N TYR A 144 -14.13 -8.77 -10.36
CA TYR A 144 -15.34 -8.96 -11.16
C TYR A 144 -15.45 -7.98 -12.34
N GLU A 145 -15.24 -6.68 -12.09
CA GLU A 145 -15.26 -5.62 -13.11
C GLU A 145 -14.13 -5.78 -14.14
N ASN A 146 -12.97 -6.30 -13.73
CA ASN A 146 -11.76 -6.36 -14.55
C ASN A 146 -11.38 -7.79 -14.97
N LYS A 147 -12.33 -8.74 -14.91
CA LYS A 147 -12.08 -10.18 -15.20
C LYS A 147 -11.65 -10.45 -16.64
N ASP A 148 -12.05 -9.60 -17.59
CA ASP A 148 -11.60 -9.67 -18.98
C ASP A 148 -10.20 -9.05 -19.19
N ASP A 149 -9.66 -8.37 -18.17
CA ASP A 149 -8.33 -7.75 -18.13
C ASP A 149 -7.26 -8.58 -17.41
N ILE A 150 -7.63 -9.71 -16.80
CA ILE A 150 -6.74 -10.63 -16.08
C ILE A 150 -6.70 -12.01 -16.75
N ASP A 151 -5.53 -12.65 -16.76
CA ASP A 151 -5.36 -14.02 -17.26
C ASP A 151 -5.48 -15.06 -16.13
N SER A 152 -5.10 -14.71 -14.90
CA SER A 152 -5.16 -15.57 -13.71
C SER A 152 -5.27 -14.75 -12.41
N CYS A 153 -5.70 -15.37 -11.31
CA CYS A 153 -5.61 -14.83 -9.96
C CYS A 153 -4.66 -15.64 -9.07
N LEU A 154 -3.76 -14.96 -8.38
CA LEU A 154 -3.03 -15.50 -7.24
C LEU A 154 -3.73 -15.02 -5.95
N LEU A 155 -4.23 -15.98 -5.19
CA LEU A 155 -4.96 -15.82 -3.94
C LEU A 155 -4.25 -16.59 -2.84
N PHE A 156 -4.48 -16.21 -1.58
CA PHE A 156 -3.89 -16.86 -0.42
C PHE A 156 -5.00 -17.24 0.54
N ASN A 157 -4.99 -18.48 1.03
CA ASN A 157 -5.81 -18.84 2.18
C ASN A 157 -5.22 -18.23 3.46
N THR A 158 -6.11 -17.85 4.36
CA THR A 158 -5.81 -16.98 5.50
C THR A 158 -6.52 -17.47 6.77
N PRO A 159 -6.19 -16.93 7.95
CA PRO A 159 -6.97 -17.16 9.18
C PRO A 159 -8.42 -16.63 9.11
N CYS A 160 -8.73 -15.74 8.17
CA CYS A 160 -10.04 -15.13 8.03
C CYS A 160 -10.94 -15.94 7.09
N SER A 161 -11.96 -16.60 7.64
CA SER A 161 -12.95 -17.38 6.87
C SER A 161 -13.66 -16.56 5.79
N ILE A 162 -13.98 -15.29 6.05
CA ILE A 162 -14.62 -14.38 5.08
C ILE A 162 -13.69 -14.09 3.88
N ALA A 163 -12.38 -13.98 4.10
CA ALA A 163 -11.41 -13.83 3.02
C ALA A 163 -11.29 -15.12 2.20
N ASN A 164 -11.28 -16.28 2.84
CA ASN A 164 -11.21 -17.57 2.15
C ASN A 164 -12.50 -17.85 1.35
N GLN A 165 -13.67 -17.47 1.87
CA GLN A 165 -14.93 -17.51 1.13
C GLN A 165 -14.91 -16.58 -0.09
N SER A 166 -14.37 -15.36 0.06
CA SER A 166 -14.15 -14.46 -1.07
C SER A 166 -13.19 -15.03 -2.12
N ASN A 167 -12.21 -15.86 -1.73
CA ASN A 167 -11.35 -16.54 -2.70
C ASN A 167 -12.11 -17.58 -3.53
N GLN A 168 -13.05 -18.32 -2.92
CA GLN A 168 -13.90 -19.29 -3.64
C GLN A 168 -14.77 -18.59 -4.68
N TYR A 169 -15.40 -17.47 -4.35
CA TYR A 169 -16.17 -16.67 -5.31
C TYR A 169 -15.31 -16.17 -6.48
N ILE A 170 -14.04 -15.78 -6.25
CA ILE A 170 -13.13 -15.42 -7.34
C ILE A 170 -12.80 -16.64 -8.23
N SER A 171 -12.67 -17.83 -7.66
CA SER A 171 -12.41 -19.07 -8.43
C SER A 171 -13.59 -19.52 -9.31
N GLU A 172 -14.81 -19.09 -8.99
CA GLU A 172 -15.98 -19.27 -9.86
C GLU A 172 -16.06 -18.22 -11.00
N MET A 173 -15.42 -17.06 -10.82
CA MET A 173 -15.45 -15.94 -11.77
C MET A 173 -14.30 -15.92 -12.77
N VAL A 174 -13.12 -16.41 -12.37
CA VAL A 174 -11.87 -16.32 -13.13
C VAL A 174 -11.41 -17.72 -13.52
N LYS A 175 -11.12 -17.91 -14.80
CA LYS A 175 -10.88 -19.25 -15.38
C LYS A 175 -9.65 -19.96 -14.78
N ASP A 176 -8.62 -19.21 -14.43
CA ASP A 176 -7.37 -19.73 -13.88
C ASP A 176 -7.13 -19.06 -12.52
N VAL A 177 -7.13 -19.86 -11.45
CA VAL A 177 -6.86 -19.38 -10.10
C VAL A 177 -5.88 -20.32 -9.41
N THR A 178 -4.91 -19.72 -8.72
CA THR A 178 -4.08 -20.39 -7.72
C THR A 178 -4.46 -19.84 -6.37
N ILE A 179 -5.12 -20.67 -5.55
CA ILE A 179 -5.25 -20.45 -4.12
C ILE A 179 -4.04 -21.12 -3.48
N PHE A 180 -3.19 -20.33 -2.85
CA PHE A 180 -2.03 -20.79 -2.12
C PHE A 180 -2.43 -21.16 -0.69
N ASP A 181 -2.23 -22.42 -0.31
CA ASP A 181 -2.56 -22.91 1.03
C ASP A 181 -1.44 -22.58 2.02
N MET A 182 -1.74 -21.68 2.96
CA MET A 182 -0.88 -21.38 4.10
C MET A 182 -1.16 -22.40 5.23
N PRO A 183 -0.13 -22.98 5.87
CA PRO A 183 -0.32 -23.97 6.93
C PRO A 183 -0.90 -23.33 8.20
N THR A 184 -1.75 -24.04 8.93
CA THR A 184 -2.40 -23.53 10.17
C THR A 184 -1.41 -23.16 11.29
N TYR A 185 -0.21 -23.76 11.27
CA TYR A 185 0.87 -23.51 12.22
C TYR A 185 2.16 -23.26 11.45
N SER A 186 2.97 -22.29 11.88
CA SER A 186 4.23 -21.90 11.22
C SER A 186 5.49 -22.54 11.84
N GLU A 187 5.38 -23.14 13.03
CA GLU A 187 6.54 -23.49 13.89
C GLU A 187 7.11 -24.92 13.65
N SER A 188 6.89 -25.53 12.49
CA SER A 188 7.40 -26.88 12.19
C SER A 188 8.07 -27.00 10.83
N ASP A 189 9.09 -27.85 10.70
CA ASP A 189 9.74 -28.17 9.42
C ASP A 189 8.70 -28.65 8.39
N SER A 190 7.72 -29.45 8.82
CA SER A 190 6.61 -29.90 7.95
C SER A 190 5.74 -28.76 7.42
N SER A 191 5.68 -27.61 8.08
CA SER A 191 5.00 -26.41 7.58
C SER A 191 5.78 -25.75 6.43
N LEU A 192 7.10 -25.79 6.48
CA LEU A 192 7.95 -25.28 5.40
C LEU A 192 7.90 -26.19 4.17
N ASP A 193 7.94 -27.51 4.37
CA ASP A 193 7.79 -28.48 3.27
C ASP A 193 6.47 -28.30 2.52
N LEU A 194 5.34 -28.13 3.25
CA LEU A 194 4.03 -27.85 2.65
C LEU A 194 4.01 -26.54 1.83
N VAL A 195 4.64 -25.48 2.36
CA VAL A 195 4.73 -24.18 1.66
C VAL A 195 5.64 -24.30 0.43
N ILE A 196 6.73 -25.07 0.48
CA ILE A 196 7.59 -25.36 -0.67
C ILE A 196 6.81 -26.11 -1.76
N ASP A 197 6.02 -27.12 -1.40
CA ASP A 197 5.15 -27.85 -2.33
C ASP A 197 4.12 -26.92 -3.01
N GLU A 198 3.50 -25.99 -2.26
CA GLU A 198 2.59 -24.99 -2.82
C GLU A 198 3.31 -23.99 -3.75
N ILE A 199 4.54 -23.57 -3.41
CA ILE A 199 5.37 -22.73 -4.30
C ILE A 199 5.69 -23.50 -5.59
N GLN A 200 6.05 -24.79 -5.52
CA GLN A 200 6.33 -25.61 -6.70
C GLN A 200 5.09 -25.79 -7.59
N LYS A 201 3.89 -25.98 -7.01
CA LYS A 201 2.62 -26.00 -7.76
C LYS A 201 2.34 -24.67 -8.45
N PHE A 202 2.59 -23.55 -7.77
CA PHE A 202 2.45 -22.21 -8.35
C PHE A 202 3.44 -21.98 -9.50
N ILE A 203 4.72 -22.34 -9.31
CA ILE A 203 5.77 -22.29 -10.34
C ILE A 203 5.32 -23.05 -11.59
N GLN A 204 4.91 -24.33 -11.45
CA GLN A 204 4.47 -25.15 -12.59
C GLN A 204 3.28 -24.55 -13.34
N LYS A 205 2.27 -24.02 -12.64
CA LYS A 205 1.15 -23.30 -13.27
C LYS A 205 1.60 -22.04 -14.00
N LEU A 206 2.48 -21.25 -13.37
CA LEU A 206 3.00 -20.02 -13.94
C LEU A 206 3.83 -20.28 -15.21
N GLU A 207 4.62 -21.35 -15.24
CA GLU A 207 5.39 -21.75 -16.43
C GLU A 207 4.49 -22.14 -17.62
N VAL A 208 3.40 -22.88 -17.35
CA VAL A 208 2.39 -23.22 -18.36
C VAL A 208 1.67 -21.97 -18.89
N LEU A 209 1.40 -20.98 -18.02
CA LEU A 209 0.66 -19.77 -18.35
C LEU A 209 1.51 -18.72 -19.08
N ALA A 210 2.76 -18.52 -18.64
CA ALA A 210 3.59 -17.35 -18.95
C ALA A 210 5.05 -17.66 -19.35
N GLY A 211 5.39 -18.93 -19.56
CA GLY A 211 6.72 -19.36 -19.97
C GLY A 211 7.69 -19.63 -18.82
N PRO A 212 8.85 -20.27 -19.10
CA PRO A 212 9.72 -20.87 -18.10
C PRO A 212 10.30 -19.85 -17.12
N ILE A 213 10.46 -20.28 -15.86
CA ILE A 213 11.02 -19.46 -14.79
C ILE A 213 12.55 -19.56 -14.82
N ASP A 214 13.20 -18.40 -14.90
CA ASP A 214 14.65 -18.25 -14.87
C ASP A 214 15.08 -17.85 -13.46
N GLU A 215 15.69 -18.79 -12.74
CA GLU A 215 16.18 -18.60 -11.37
C GLU A 215 17.09 -17.38 -11.23
N GLU A 216 18.00 -17.13 -12.18
CA GLU A 216 18.85 -15.94 -12.12
C GLU A 216 18.02 -14.65 -12.22
N LYS A 217 16.94 -14.65 -13.01
CA LYS A 217 16.01 -13.51 -13.04
C LYS A 217 15.25 -13.36 -11.73
N VAL A 218 14.76 -14.46 -11.14
CA VAL A 218 14.09 -14.44 -9.83
C VAL A 218 15.02 -13.79 -8.81
N ILE A 219 16.24 -14.29 -8.64
CA ILE A 219 17.25 -13.76 -7.71
C ILE A 219 17.51 -12.26 -7.99
N LYS A 220 17.72 -11.84 -9.24
CA LYS A 220 17.96 -10.42 -9.60
C LYS A 220 16.75 -9.52 -9.34
N TYR A 221 15.53 -10.06 -9.40
CA TYR A 221 14.32 -9.35 -8.97
C TYR A 221 14.22 -9.30 -7.44
N THR A 222 14.50 -10.40 -6.72
CA THR A 222 14.57 -10.45 -5.25
C THR A 222 15.56 -9.44 -4.69
N GLU A 223 16.78 -9.35 -5.25
CA GLU A 223 17.75 -8.30 -4.92
C GLU A 223 17.20 -6.89 -5.14
N THR A 224 16.49 -6.68 -6.26
CA THR A 224 15.89 -5.39 -6.60
C THR A 224 14.75 -5.05 -5.65
N THR A 225 13.91 -6.00 -5.26
CA THR A 225 12.83 -5.78 -4.30
C THR A 225 13.36 -5.62 -2.87
N ASN A 226 14.38 -6.36 -2.44
CA ASN A 226 15.04 -6.12 -1.16
C ASN A 226 15.60 -4.70 -1.07
N GLN A 227 16.20 -4.18 -2.15
CA GLN A 227 16.62 -2.78 -2.23
C GLN A 227 15.45 -1.79 -2.27
N ILE A 228 14.26 -2.20 -2.74
CA ILE A 228 13.04 -1.39 -2.59
C ILE A 228 12.60 -1.41 -1.12
N LYS A 229 12.54 -2.57 -0.46
CA LYS A 229 12.20 -2.72 0.96
C LYS A 229 13.08 -1.83 1.84
N ASP A 230 14.40 -1.84 1.64
CA ASP A 230 15.36 -0.91 2.27
C ASP A 230 14.98 0.57 2.10
N LEU A 231 14.57 0.96 0.88
CA LEU A 231 14.13 2.33 0.61
C LEU A 231 12.78 2.68 1.27
N TYR A 232 11.91 1.70 1.56
CA TYR A 232 10.73 1.94 2.39
C TYR A 232 11.13 2.14 3.86
N TYR A 233 11.99 1.31 4.45
CA TYR A 233 12.52 1.54 5.81
C TYR A 233 13.15 2.93 5.94
N GLN A 234 14.08 3.28 5.04
CA GLN A 234 14.73 4.59 5.03
C GLN A 234 13.71 5.74 4.91
N PHE A 235 12.65 5.56 4.11
CA PHE A 235 11.57 6.54 4.00
C PHE A 235 10.87 6.80 5.33
N PHE A 236 10.62 5.76 6.13
CA PHE A 236 10.04 5.91 7.48
C PHE A 236 11.04 6.49 8.48
N ASP A 237 12.31 6.08 8.45
CA ASP A 237 13.32 6.59 9.39
C ASP A 237 13.59 8.10 9.20
N ILE A 238 13.39 8.65 7.99
CA ILE A 238 13.40 10.11 7.75
C ILE A 238 12.21 10.80 8.43
N LEU A 239 11.06 10.12 8.54
CA LEU A 239 9.80 10.67 9.07
C LEU A 239 9.63 10.49 10.58
N LYS A 240 10.48 9.69 11.21
CA LYS A 240 10.52 9.53 12.68
C LYS A 240 11.18 10.72 13.38
N GLN A 241 11.92 11.59 12.70
CA GLN A 241 12.74 12.61 13.34
C GLN A 241 11.88 13.65 14.08
N ASP A 242 12.09 13.78 15.40
CA ASP A 242 11.15 14.42 16.34
C ASP A 242 10.77 15.86 16.02
N GLU A 243 11.73 16.65 15.55
CA GLU A 243 11.55 18.10 15.44
C GLU A 243 11.30 18.58 14.00
N TYR A 244 11.45 17.70 12.99
CA TYR A 244 11.46 18.13 11.60
C TYR A 244 10.98 17.09 10.58
N LEU A 245 9.90 17.42 9.86
CA LEU A 245 9.42 16.65 8.71
C LEU A 245 9.94 17.25 7.39
N PRO A 246 10.39 16.44 6.42
CA PRO A 246 10.88 16.95 5.12
C PRO A 246 9.79 17.61 4.24
N ILE A 247 8.53 17.51 4.63
CA ILE A 247 7.32 17.97 3.92
C ILE A 247 6.19 18.25 4.93
N ALA A 248 5.17 19.01 4.54
CA ALA A 248 4.00 19.23 5.41
C ALA A 248 3.12 17.96 5.56
N PRO A 249 2.37 17.80 6.68
CA PRO A 249 1.45 16.67 6.89
C PRO A 249 0.42 16.47 5.76
N GLN A 250 -0.08 17.57 5.18
CA GLN A 250 -0.99 17.54 4.03
C GLN A 250 -0.35 16.94 2.77
N SER A 251 0.96 17.13 2.55
CA SER A 251 1.72 16.50 1.47
C SER A 251 1.99 15.03 1.77
N PHE A 252 2.32 14.72 3.04
CA PHE A 252 2.66 13.39 3.51
C PHE A 252 1.55 12.36 3.29
N ARG A 253 0.30 12.67 3.70
CA ARG A 253 -0.84 11.73 3.63
C ARG A 253 -1.10 11.16 2.22
N PHE A 254 -0.83 11.95 1.19
CA PHE A 254 -1.01 11.55 -0.21
C PHE A 254 0.14 10.72 -0.74
N MET A 255 1.36 11.05 -0.30
CA MET A 255 2.54 10.31 -0.68
C MET A 255 2.54 8.90 -0.09
N ILE A 256 2.22 8.74 1.20
CA ILE A 256 2.13 7.42 1.83
C ILE A 256 1.01 6.57 1.22
N SER A 257 -0.13 7.16 0.84
CA SER A 257 -1.22 6.47 0.12
C SER A 257 -0.75 5.79 -1.16
N MET A 258 -0.06 6.58 -1.99
CA MET A 258 0.44 6.16 -3.28
C MET A 258 1.57 5.15 -3.12
N ILE A 259 2.52 5.41 -2.22
CA ILE A 259 3.67 4.53 -1.98
C ILE A 259 3.22 3.15 -1.48
N ASN A 260 2.34 3.10 -0.47
CA ASN A 260 1.78 1.84 0.04
C ASN A 260 1.11 1.03 -1.10
N SER A 261 0.23 1.67 -1.88
CA SER A 261 -0.46 1.04 -3.02
C SER A 261 0.49 0.60 -4.15
N VAL A 262 1.58 1.33 -4.38
CA VAL A 262 2.60 1.02 -5.39
C VAL A 262 3.43 -0.21 -5.01
N PHE A 263 3.61 -0.50 -3.72
CA PHE A 263 4.37 -1.67 -3.28
C PHE A 263 3.71 -2.99 -3.70
N ILE A 264 2.36 -3.04 -3.72
CA ILE A 264 1.59 -4.27 -3.97
C ILE A 264 1.93 -4.87 -5.35
N ASP A 265 2.03 -4.05 -6.40
CA ASP A 265 2.28 -4.52 -7.78
C ASP A 265 3.54 -3.95 -8.47
N LEU A 266 4.26 -3.02 -7.83
CA LEU A 266 5.46 -2.35 -8.34
C LEU A 266 5.29 -1.64 -9.70
N THR A 267 4.05 -1.35 -10.11
CA THR A 267 3.62 -0.54 -11.27
C THR A 267 4.44 -0.72 -12.55
N THR A 268 4.56 -1.97 -13.02
CA THR A 268 5.24 -2.42 -14.26
C THR A 268 6.76 -2.48 -14.27
N SER A 269 7.47 -2.11 -13.20
CA SER A 269 8.90 -2.43 -13.12
C SER A 269 9.49 -2.17 -11.72
N PRO A 270 10.00 -3.21 -11.03
CA PRO A 270 10.77 -3.04 -9.80
C PRO A 270 11.95 -2.07 -9.99
N LYS A 271 12.67 -2.18 -11.12
CA LYS A 271 13.80 -1.28 -11.46
C LYS A 271 13.37 0.19 -11.60
N TYR A 272 12.15 0.46 -12.06
CA TYR A 272 11.61 1.82 -12.14
C TYR A 272 11.23 2.36 -10.75
N ILE A 273 10.59 1.54 -9.92
CA ILE A 273 10.25 1.91 -8.55
C ILE A 273 11.50 2.19 -7.74
N LYS A 274 12.47 1.26 -7.69
CA LYS A 274 13.76 1.46 -7.03
C LYS A 274 14.40 2.80 -7.41
N LYS A 275 14.61 3.04 -8.71
CA LYS A 275 15.24 4.27 -9.22
C LYS A 275 14.55 5.56 -8.75
N ASN A 276 13.23 5.59 -8.71
CA ASN A 276 12.48 6.79 -8.38
C ASN A 276 12.23 6.94 -6.87
N LEU A 277 12.20 5.83 -6.12
CA LEU A 277 12.15 5.85 -4.67
C LEU A 277 13.51 6.28 -4.06
N THR A 278 14.64 5.84 -4.62
CA THR A 278 15.97 6.40 -4.27
C THR A 278 16.03 7.90 -4.50
N LYS A 279 15.48 8.40 -5.62
CA LYS A 279 15.38 9.83 -5.89
C LYS A 279 14.50 10.57 -4.87
N LEU A 280 13.42 9.93 -4.43
CA LEU A 280 12.51 10.47 -3.43
C LEU A 280 13.25 10.61 -2.09
N ASN A 281 13.80 9.51 -1.56
CA ASN A 281 14.51 9.48 -0.28
C ASN A 281 15.68 10.47 -0.27
N ASN A 282 16.54 10.47 -1.30
CA ASN A 282 17.67 11.39 -1.39
C ASN A 282 17.24 12.86 -1.42
N HIS A 283 16.03 13.18 -1.90
CA HIS A 283 15.49 14.53 -1.80
C HIS A 283 14.98 14.84 -0.40
N LEU A 284 14.24 13.92 0.24
CA LEU A 284 13.71 14.10 1.59
C LEU A 284 14.85 14.28 2.61
N VAL A 285 15.87 13.42 2.62
CA VAL A 285 17.09 13.56 3.45
C VAL A 285 17.71 14.94 3.25
N LYS A 286 17.97 15.32 2.00
CA LYS A 286 18.57 16.62 1.69
C LYS A 286 17.68 17.80 2.12
N SER A 287 16.36 17.65 2.12
CA SER A 287 15.44 18.69 2.59
C SER A 287 15.58 18.88 4.11
N VAL A 288 15.65 17.80 4.89
CA VAL A 288 16.01 17.84 6.32
C VAL A 288 17.39 18.50 6.53
N ASP A 289 18.43 18.01 5.84
CA ASP A 289 19.82 18.53 5.97
C ASP A 289 19.94 20.04 5.68
N GLU A 290 19.11 20.56 4.77
CA GLU A 290 19.09 21.97 4.38
C GLU A 290 18.11 22.83 5.21
N GLY A 291 17.43 22.27 6.23
CA GLY A 291 16.41 22.97 7.01
C GLY A 291 15.22 23.43 6.16
N LYS A 292 14.76 22.57 5.25
CA LYS A 292 13.63 22.80 4.32
C LYS A 292 12.58 21.72 4.50
N GLY A 293 11.38 22.13 4.86
CA GLY A 293 10.38 21.21 5.39
C GLY A 293 9.52 21.91 6.43
N TYR A 294 8.95 21.12 7.34
CA TYR A 294 7.95 21.52 8.30
C TYR A 294 8.47 21.27 9.72
N ASP A 295 8.46 22.31 10.55
CA ASP A 295 8.73 22.21 11.99
C ASP A 295 7.65 21.34 12.64
N ALA A 296 8.05 20.14 13.08
CA ALA A 296 7.17 19.11 13.58
C ALA A 296 7.23 18.97 15.11
N SER A 297 7.97 19.84 15.80
CA SER A 297 8.22 19.81 17.25
C SER A 297 6.96 19.80 18.14
N ASN A 298 5.82 20.22 17.61
CA ASN A 298 4.52 20.24 18.29
C ASN A 298 3.46 19.36 17.59
N SER A 299 3.88 18.50 16.65
CA SER A 299 2.97 17.72 15.81
C SER A 299 2.81 16.29 16.30
N LEU A 300 1.58 15.79 16.29
CA LEU A 300 1.24 14.47 16.85
C LEU A 300 1.33 13.34 15.80
N ARG A 301 1.97 12.24 16.20
CA ARG A 301 2.12 10.97 15.47
C ARG A 301 0.89 10.10 15.70
N ILE A 302 0.03 10.00 14.69
CA ILE A 302 -1.17 9.17 14.77
C ILE A 302 -1.01 7.94 13.89
N LEU A 303 -1.15 6.75 14.47
CA LEU A 303 -1.15 5.49 13.73
C LEU A 303 -2.58 5.02 13.46
N LEU A 304 -2.89 4.74 12.20
CA LEU A 304 -4.13 4.11 11.78
C LEU A 304 -3.88 2.67 11.35
N LEU A 305 -4.59 1.74 11.99
CA LEU A 305 -4.50 0.29 11.77
C LEU A 305 -5.88 -0.36 11.90
N PRO A 306 -6.16 -1.46 11.18
CA PRO A 306 -5.58 -1.81 9.88
C PRO A 306 -5.97 -0.79 8.80
N SER A 307 -5.19 -0.71 7.73
CA SER A 307 -5.36 0.23 6.61
C SER A 307 -5.52 -0.45 5.25
N LEU A 308 -4.96 -1.65 5.05
CA LEU A 308 -5.28 -2.52 3.91
C LEU A 308 -6.72 -3.05 3.98
N GLY A 309 -7.36 -2.92 5.15
CA GLY A 309 -8.79 -3.11 5.34
C GLY A 309 -9.69 -2.04 4.71
N GLY A 310 -9.10 -0.96 4.17
CA GLY A 310 -9.78 0.31 3.93
C GLY A 310 -9.86 1.15 5.23
N PHE A 311 -10.01 2.45 5.09
CA PHE A 311 -10.19 3.38 6.22
C PHE A 311 -10.87 4.67 5.77
N GLU A 312 -11.55 5.38 6.69
CA GLU A 312 -12.17 6.67 6.37
C GLU A 312 -11.11 7.73 6.04
N TYR A 313 -11.03 8.11 4.76
CA TYR A 313 -9.97 8.99 4.26
C TYR A 313 -10.14 10.44 4.76
N SER A 314 -11.33 10.87 5.19
CA SER A 314 -11.58 12.22 5.71
C SER A 314 -10.74 12.54 6.96
N ILE A 315 -10.42 11.53 7.77
CA ILE A 315 -9.54 11.63 8.95
C ILE A 315 -8.17 12.19 8.55
N SER A 316 -7.62 11.73 7.42
CA SER A 316 -6.29 12.15 6.97
C SER A 316 -6.20 13.66 6.69
N GLU A 317 -7.29 14.27 6.23
CA GLU A 317 -7.40 15.72 6.00
C GLU A 317 -7.50 16.47 7.32
N PHE A 318 -8.40 16.00 8.19
CA PHE A 318 -8.65 16.59 9.50
C PHE A 318 -7.40 16.60 10.40
N LEU A 319 -6.67 15.48 10.48
CA LEU A 319 -5.44 15.39 11.26
C LEU A 319 -4.37 16.36 10.73
N ALA A 320 -4.20 16.41 9.40
CA ALA A 320 -3.20 17.27 8.76
C ALA A 320 -3.52 18.77 8.86
N ASP A 321 -4.78 19.15 9.07
CA ASP A 321 -5.21 20.53 9.39
C ASP A 321 -5.09 20.87 10.89
N ASN A 322 -4.83 19.88 11.76
CA ASN A 322 -4.70 20.03 13.21
C ASN A 322 -3.29 19.66 13.70
N ASP A 323 -2.26 19.84 12.87
CA ASP A 323 -0.85 19.54 13.17
C ASP A 323 -0.65 18.10 13.71
N ALA A 324 -1.26 17.13 13.04
CA ALA A 324 -1.07 15.71 13.28
C ALA A 324 -0.78 14.97 11.96
N TYR A 325 0.11 13.99 12.00
CA TYR A 325 0.52 13.22 10.83
C TYR A 325 0.14 11.74 10.97
N LEU A 326 -0.53 11.24 9.93
CA LEU A 326 -1.15 9.92 9.92
C LEU A 326 -0.23 8.88 9.27
N PHE A 327 0.31 7.98 10.08
CA PHE A 327 0.91 6.75 9.61
C PHE A 327 -0.19 5.71 9.35
N TYR A 328 -0.14 5.05 8.20
CA TYR A 328 -0.99 3.89 7.91
C TYR A 328 -0.26 2.96 6.95
N PHE A 329 0.26 1.85 7.50
CA PHE A 329 1.22 1.02 6.78
C PHE A 329 1.26 -0.42 7.27
N ASP A 330 0.19 -1.16 6.97
CA ASP A 330 0.05 -2.58 7.32
C ASP A 330 1.15 -3.47 6.70
N LEU A 331 1.93 -2.99 5.72
CA LEU A 331 3.02 -3.76 5.12
C LEU A 331 4.15 -4.05 6.12
N PHE A 332 4.28 -3.27 7.20
CA PHE A 332 5.12 -3.63 8.36
C PHE A 332 4.51 -4.77 9.17
N PHE A 333 3.25 -4.59 9.60
CA PHE A 333 2.48 -5.59 10.34
C PHE A 333 2.49 -6.96 9.64
N TYR A 334 2.25 -7.02 8.34
CA TYR A 334 2.29 -8.25 7.54
C TYR A 334 3.70 -8.74 7.17
N LYS A 335 4.77 -8.16 7.72
CA LYS A 335 6.19 -8.49 7.44
C LYS A 335 6.57 -8.46 5.95
N PHE A 336 5.81 -7.78 5.10
CA PHE A 336 6.09 -7.72 3.66
C PHE A 336 7.37 -6.96 3.33
N LEU A 337 7.87 -6.13 4.24
CA LEU A 337 9.18 -5.46 4.10
C LEU A 337 10.37 -6.30 4.55
N GLU A 338 10.18 -7.48 5.15
CA GLU A 338 11.30 -8.35 5.52
C GLU A 338 12.05 -8.86 4.28
N LYS A 339 13.37 -8.96 4.36
CA LYS A 339 14.22 -9.35 3.23
C LYS A 339 14.12 -10.85 2.96
N ILE A 340 14.11 -11.20 1.68
CA ILE A 340 14.18 -12.59 1.21
C ILE A 340 15.65 -12.90 0.89
N PRO A 341 16.28 -13.92 1.48
CA PRO A 341 17.66 -14.27 1.14
C PRO A 341 17.84 -14.58 -0.35
N THR A 342 18.96 -14.11 -0.94
CA THR A 342 19.26 -14.25 -2.38
C THR A 342 20.35 -15.29 -2.65
N SER A 343 20.74 -16.05 -1.63
CA SER A 343 21.70 -17.15 -1.67
C SER A 343 21.07 -18.44 -1.17
N GLY A 344 21.53 -19.59 -1.67
CA GLY A 344 20.97 -20.89 -1.32
C GLY A 344 19.75 -21.24 -2.17
N ASP A 345 18.88 -22.11 -1.64
CA ASP A 345 17.64 -22.52 -2.30
C ASP A 345 16.63 -21.37 -2.28
N TRP A 346 16.38 -20.78 -3.45
CA TRP A 346 15.46 -19.64 -3.56
C TRP A 346 14.00 -20.03 -3.26
N VAL A 347 13.57 -21.26 -3.58
CA VAL A 347 12.21 -21.73 -3.29
C VAL A 347 12.02 -21.82 -1.78
N LYS A 348 13.00 -22.38 -1.07
CA LYS A 348 13.02 -22.39 0.41
C LYS A 348 12.99 -20.98 0.99
N ASN A 349 13.81 -20.06 0.47
CA ASN A 349 13.83 -18.65 0.94
C ASN A 349 12.47 -17.96 0.76
N TYR A 350 11.74 -18.24 -0.33
CA TYR A 350 10.36 -17.78 -0.53
C TYR A 350 9.37 -18.46 0.42
N GLY A 351 9.60 -19.73 0.78
CA GLY A 351 8.80 -20.45 1.77
C GLY A 351 8.92 -19.86 3.18
N GLU A 352 10.15 -19.57 3.62
CA GLU A 352 10.42 -18.87 4.88
C GLU A 352 9.77 -17.48 4.92
N PHE A 353 9.80 -16.73 3.80
CA PHE A 353 9.09 -15.45 3.68
C PHE A 353 7.56 -15.59 3.79
N CYS A 354 6.98 -16.64 3.19
CA CYS A 354 5.55 -16.92 3.30
C CYS A 354 5.13 -17.31 4.71
N LEU A 355 5.94 -18.11 5.42
CA LEU A 355 5.73 -18.45 6.83
C LEU A 355 5.83 -17.21 7.73
N ASN A 356 6.81 -16.33 7.51
CA ASN A 356 6.94 -15.06 8.24
C ASN A 356 5.71 -14.15 8.04
N PHE A 357 5.23 -14.02 6.81
CA PHE A 357 3.96 -13.34 6.53
C PHE A 357 2.81 -13.99 7.30
N HIS A 358 2.64 -15.31 7.24
CA HIS A 358 1.55 -16.01 7.92
C HIS A 358 1.61 -15.84 9.46
N GLU A 359 2.78 -16.05 10.06
CA GLU A 359 2.97 -15.95 11.52
C GLU A 359 2.64 -14.55 12.07
N SER A 360 2.84 -13.48 11.29
CA SER A 360 2.55 -12.12 11.74
C SER A 360 1.09 -11.86 12.11
N TRP A 361 0.16 -12.69 11.63
CA TRP A 361 -1.27 -12.48 11.83
C TRP A 361 -2.11 -13.76 11.93
N ASN A 362 -1.51 -14.92 12.21
CA ASN A 362 -2.25 -16.19 12.32
C ASN A 362 -3.06 -16.32 13.62
N THR A 363 -2.64 -15.65 14.69
CA THR A 363 -3.40 -15.50 15.94
C THR A 363 -3.58 -14.04 16.32
N LEU A 364 -4.61 -13.74 17.12
CA LEU A 364 -4.86 -12.39 17.62
C LEU A 364 -3.68 -11.88 18.48
N ASP A 365 -3.03 -12.75 19.26
CA ASP A 365 -1.83 -12.39 20.01
C ASP A 365 -0.70 -11.91 19.09
N LYS A 366 -0.44 -12.59 17.96
CA LYS A 366 0.57 -12.16 16.99
C LYS A 366 0.20 -10.81 16.37
N VAL A 367 -1.09 -10.61 16.01
CA VAL A 367 -1.60 -9.32 15.51
C VAL A 367 -1.34 -8.18 16.50
N VAL A 368 -1.74 -8.35 17.77
CA VAL A 368 -1.53 -7.33 18.81
C VAL A 368 -0.05 -7.07 19.04
N ASN A 369 0.79 -8.12 19.08
CA ASN A 369 2.23 -7.96 19.28
C ASN A 369 2.89 -7.16 18.15
N GLU A 370 2.56 -7.41 16.88
CA GLU A 370 3.11 -6.65 15.75
C GLU A 370 2.56 -5.21 15.72
N TRP A 371 1.30 -4.97 16.10
CA TRP A 371 0.76 -3.61 16.25
C TRP A 371 1.44 -2.82 17.39
N VAL A 372 1.62 -3.43 18.56
CA VAL A 372 2.36 -2.84 19.69
C VAL A 372 3.82 -2.58 19.34
N LYS A 373 4.45 -3.47 18.56
CA LYS A 373 5.79 -3.26 18.01
C LYS A 373 5.81 -2.04 17.08
N MET A 374 4.88 -1.93 16.12
CA MET A 374 4.79 -0.75 15.23
C MET A 374 4.60 0.55 16.01
N VAL A 375 3.77 0.56 17.06
CA VAL A 375 3.55 1.73 17.93
C VAL A 375 4.85 2.18 18.59
N LYS A 376 5.69 1.24 19.06
CA LYS A 376 7.01 1.52 19.65
C LYS A 376 8.03 1.96 18.60
N ASP A 377 8.17 1.20 17.51
CA ASP A 377 9.17 1.39 16.46
C ASP A 377 8.97 2.70 15.66
N LEU A 378 7.76 3.26 15.67
CA LEU A 378 7.38 4.53 15.05
C LEU A 378 7.13 5.68 16.07
N GLU A 379 7.36 5.44 17.36
CA GLU A 379 7.22 6.42 18.46
C GLU A 379 5.86 7.16 18.46
N ILE A 380 4.78 6.39 18.30
CA ILE A 380 3.42 6.89 18.08
C ILE A 380 2.81 7.49 19.35
N ASP A 381 2.25 8.69 19.22
CA ASP A 381 1.56 9.39 20.32
C ASP A 381 0.14 8.84 20.55
N GLY A 382 -0.59 8.52 19.48
CA GLY A 382 -1.98 8.04 19.58
C GLY A 382 -2.43 7.15 18.42
N VAL A 383 -3.48 6.35 18.67
CA VAL A 383 -3.94 5.31 17.73
C VAL A 383 -5.39 5.52 17.30
N ILE A 384 -5.66 5.36 16.00
CA ILE A 384 -7.00 5.24 15.43
C ILE A 384 -7.18 3.81 14.92
N LEU A 385 -7.97 3.01 15.65
CA LEU A 385 -8.35 1.67 15.20
C LEU A 385 -9.45 1.79 14.13
N SER A 386 -9.17 1.34 12.91
CA SER A 386 -10.17 1.29 11.84
C SER A 386 -10.96 -0.01 11.93
N LYS A 387 -12.28 0.12 12.03
CA LYS A 387 -13.23 -0.99 12.18
C LYS A 387 -14.12 -1.10 10.95
N PRO A 388 -13.61 -1.61 9.81
CA PRO A 388 -14.41 -1.82 8.61
C PRO A 388 -15.56 -2.81 8.89
N THR A 389 -16.76 -2.43 8.48
CA THR A 389 -17.97 -3.26 8.61
C THR A 389 -17.75 -4.65 8.01
N GLY A 390 -18.22 -5.67 8.74
CA GLY A 390 -18.13 -7.08 8.34
C GLY A 390 -16.76 -7.74 8.53
N CYS A 391 -15.74 -7.03 9.02
CA CYS A 391 -14.51 -7.66 9.49
C CYS A 391 -14.79 -8.40 10.81
N THR A 392 -14.57 -9.72 10.85
CA THR A 392 -14.83 -10.58 12.01
C THR A 392 -13.56 -11.15 12.65
N TYR A 393 -12.38 -10.80 12.12
CA TYR A 393 -11.08 -11.29 12.61
C TYR A 393 -10.32 -10.20 13.36
N LEU A 394 -9.79 -9.19 12.66
CA LEU A 394 -8.94 -8.15 13.25
C LEU A 394 -9.67 -7.29 14.30
N VAL A 395 -10.99 -7.17 14.22
CA VAL A 395 -11.78 -6.41 15.21
C VAL A 395 -11.79 -7.06 16.60
N ASN A 396 -11.51 -8.36 16.69
CA ASN A 396 -11.44 -9.07 17.97
C ASN A 396 -10.12 -8.81 18.71
N ALA A 397 -9.14 -8.17 18.06
CA ALA A 397 -7.91 -7.69 18.70
C ALA A 397 -8.10 -6.35 19.45
N GLU A 398 -9.25 -5.67 19.30
CA GLU A 398 -9.51 -4.33 19.84
C GLU A 398 -9.27 -4.22 21.35
N ASP A 399 -9.94 -5.06 22.15
CA ASP A 399 -9.84 -4.99 23.63
C ASP A 399 -8.43 -5.32 24.13
N GLN A 400 -7.79 -6.33 23.52
CA GLN A 400 -6.44 -6.75 23.89
C GLN A 400 -5.40 -5.69 23.50
N PHE A 401 -5.51 -5.11 22.30
CA PHE A 401 -4.61 -4.05 21.85
C PHE A 401 -4.78 -2.80 22.70
N LYS A 402 -6.02 -2.40 23.01
CA LYS A 402 -6.30 -1.30 23.94
C LYS A 402 -5.65 -1.52 25.29
N GLY A 403 -5.74 -2.74 25.84
CA GLY A 403 -5.10 -3.11 27.10
C GLY A 403 -3.56 -3.05 27.08
N GLU A 404 -2.91 -3.23 25.92
CA GLU A 404 -1.47 -2.98 25.79
C GLU A 404 -1.13 -1.49 25.65
N LEU A 405 -1.95 -0.72 24.93
CA LEU A 405 -1.78 0.72 24.77
C LEU A 405 -1.98 1.48 26.10
N GLU A 406 -2.95 1.08 26.91
CA GLU A 406 -3.17 1.62 28.27
C GLU A 406 -1.96 1.41 29.19
N LYS A 407 -1.18 0.32 29.02
CA LYS A 407 0.09 0.12 29.77
C LYS A 407 1.23 1.00 29.27
N MET A 408 1.10 1.57 28.07
CA MET A 408 2.07 2.46 27.44
C MET A 408 1.69 3.94 27.55
N ASP A 409 0.54 4.24 28.17
CA ASP A 409 -0.06 5.58 28.26
C ASP A 409 -0.39 6.20 26.87
N ILE A 410 -0.71 5.34 25.89
CA ILE A 410 -1.05 5.74 24.52
C ILE A 410 -2.56 5.69 24.33
N PRO A 411 -3.25 6.83 24.10
CA PRO A 411 -4.69 6.82 23.88
C PRO A 411 -5.08 6.25 22.51
N MET A 412 -6.20 5.54 22.48
CA MET A 412 -6.80 4.96 21.28
C MET A 412 -8.25 5.43 21.11
N THR A 413 -8.65 5.69 19.87
CA THR A 413 -10.06 5.81 19.46
C THR A 413 -10.38 4.82 18.34
N THR A 414 -11.65 4.42 18.22
CA THR A 414 -12.10 3.49 17.18
C THR A 414 -13.01 4.22 16.19
N VAL A 415 -12.80 4.01 14.89
CA VAL A 415 -13.65 4.54 13.81
C VAL A 415 -14.22 3.41 12.98
N SER A 416 -15.55 3.32 12.92
CA SER A 416 -16.26 2.33 12.10
C SER A 416 -16.74 2.93 10.78
N PHE A 417 -16.63 2.19 9.68
CA PHE A 417 -17.14 2.61 8.38
C PHE A 417 -17.65 1.41 7.55
N SER A 418 -18.74 1.63 6.80
CA SER A 418 -19.27 0.66 5.82
C SER A 418 -18.85 1.03 4.40
N HIS A 419 -18.95 2.32 4.04
CA HIS A 419 -18.40 2.88 2.81
C HIS A 419 -17.50 4.08 3.09
N LEU A 420 -16.56 4.35 2.17
CA LEU A 420 -15.70 5.54 2.25
C LEU A 420 -16.54 6.82 2.09
N GLY A 421 -16.39 7.73 3.04
CA GLY A 421 -17.09 9.02 3.11
C GLY A 421 -18.46 8.97 3.79
N GLU A 422 -18.95 7.79 4.20
CA GLU A 422 -20.29 7.63 4.81
C GLU A 422 -20.34 8.23 6.22
N ASN A 423 -19.35 7.91 7.06
CA ASN A 423 -19.27 8.33 8.47
C ASN A 423 -18.28 9.48 8.69
N ALA A 424 -18.10 10.35 7.68
CA ALA A 424 -16.99 11.31 7.65
C ALA A 424 -16.99 12.32 8.81
N GLU A 425 -18.15 12.76 9.30
CA GLU A 425 -18.23 13.72 10.43
C GLU A 425 -18.04 13.05 11.79
N GLU A 426 -18.62 11.86 12.01
CA GLU A 426 -18.40 11.07 13.22
C GLU A 426 -16.91 10.70 13.37
N SER A 427 -16.29 10.29 12.26
CA SER A 427 -14.85 9.97 12.20
C SER A 427 -13.96 11.16 12.57
N LYS A 428 -14.35 12.38 12.19
CA LYS A 428 -13.65 13.62 12.56
C LYS A 428 -13.81 13.94 14.04
N GLU A 429 -15.01 13.82 14.61
CA GLU A 429 -15.22 14.08 16.04
C GLU A 429 -14.50 13.04 16.92
N SER A 430 -14.43 11.77 16.50
CA SER A 430 -13.57 10.76 17.15
C SER A 430 -12.09 11.11 17.11
N ALA A 431 -11.56 11.56 15.96
CA ALA A 431 -10.18 12.01 15.83
C ALA A 431 -9.89 13.29 16.65
N LYS A 432 -10.83 14.24 16.66
CA LYS A 432 -10.78 15.48 17.46
C LYS A 432 -10.72 15.19 18.97
N SER A 433 -11.50 14.22 19.45
CA SER A 433 -11.47 13.77 20.84
C SER A 433 -10.10 13.17 21.21
N LEU A 434 -9.51 12.36 20.32
CA LEU A 434 -8.16 11.83 20.49
C LEU A 434 -7.11 12.96 20.57
N LEU A 435 -7.13 13.91 19.63
CA LEU A 435 -6.20 15.05 19.62
C LEU A 435 -6.36 15.97 20.84
N ALA A 436 -7.57 16.08 21.42
CA ALA A 436 -7.78 16.85 22.63
C ALA A 436 -7.15 16.19 23.86
N ASN A 437 -7.25 14.86 23.97
CA ASN A 437 -6.63 14.06 25.03
C ASN A 437 -5.09 14.09 24.94
N LEU A 438 -4.54 14.02 23.72
CA LEU A 438 -3.09 14.11 23.47
C LEU A 438 -2.47 15.49 23.75
N ARG A 439 -3.29 16.51 24.02
CA ARG A 439 -2.85 17.91 24.22
C ARG A 439 -3.16 18.45 25.62
N SER A 440 -3.75 17.64 26.49
CA SER A 440 -4.08 17.99 27.89
C SER A 440 -3.04 17.46 28.86
#